data_AF-A0A8D8F004-F1
#
_entry.id   AF-A0A8D8F004-F1
#
_cell.length_a   1.000
_cell.length_b   1.000
_cell.length_c   1.000
_cell.angle_alpha   90.00
_cell.angle_beta   90.00
_cell.angle_gamma   90.00
#
_symmetry.space_group_name_H-M   'P 1'
#
loop_
_entity.id
_entity.type
_entity.pdbx_description
1 polymer ?
#
loop_
_entity_poly.entity_id
_entity_poly.type
_entity_poly.pdbx_seq_one_letter_code
_entity_poly.pdbx_strand_id
1 'polypeptide(L)'
;ATEDPGVAMGRRPARCYRYCKNKPYPKSRFCRGVPDAKIRIFDLGRKKAKVDEFPLCGHMVSDEYEQLSSEALEAARICANKYMVKSCGKDGFHIRVRLHP
;
A
#
# COMPACT_ATOMS: atom_id res chain seq x y z
N ALA A 1 7.31 20.75 20.38
CA ALA A 1 6.38 19.73 20.90
C ALA A 1 5.86 18.95 19.70
N THR A 2 6.26 17.72 19.41
CA THR A 2 6.92 16.65 20.17
C THR A 2 8.00 16.05 19.29
N GLU A 3 9.22 15.93 19.80
CA GLU A 3 10.22 15.05 19.18
C GLU A 3 9.71 13.63 19.35
N ASP A 4 9.32 12.98 18.26
CA ASP A 4 9.03 11.55 18.27
C ASP A 4 10.30 10.83 18.74
N PRO A 5 10.28 10.09 19.86
CA PRO A 5 11.44 9.37 20.34
C PRO A 5 11.80 8.36 19.25
N GLY A 6 12.95 8.60 18.63
CA GLY A 6 13.42 7.84 17.48
C GLY A 6 13.43 6.35 17.78
N VAL A 7 12.39 5.65 17.33
CA VAL A 7 12.37 4.20 17.27
C VAL A 7 13.59 3.82 16.43
N ALA A 8 14.54 3.13 17.04
CA ALA A 8 15.70 2.59 16.35
C ALA A 8 15.21 1.57 15.30
N MET A 9 14.94 2.06 14.08
CA MET A 9 14.55 1.21 12.97
C MET A 9 15.80 0.50 12.47
N GLY A 10 15.89 -0.82 12.67
CA GLY A 10 16.93 -1.66 12.04
C GLY A 10 16.89 -1.63 10.50
N ARG A 11 15.89 -0.96 9.91
CA ARG A 11 15.68 -0.83 8.48
C ARG A 11 16.10 0.55 7.98
N ARG A 12 16.81 0.58 6.84
CA ARG A 12 17.24 1.82 6.19
C ARG A 12 16.04 2.71 5.84
N PRO A 13 16.18 4.04 5.92
CA PRO A 13 15.11 4.97 5.56
C PRO A 13 14.76 4.89 4.07
N ALA A 14 13.49 5.10 3.73
CA ALA A 14 12.96 4.95 2.38
C ALA A 14 13.63 5.89 1.35
N ARG A 15 14.23 7.01 1.79
CA ARG A 15 15.01 7.92 0.93
C ARG A 15 16.12 7.21 0.15
N CYS A 16 16.67 6.12 0.66
CA CYS A 16 17.72 5.34 -0.02
C CYS A 16 17.21 4.54 -1.23
N TYR A 17 15.90 4.29 -1.29
CA TYR A 17 15.23 3.44 -2.27
C TYR A 17 14.13 4.16 -3.06
N ARG A 18 13.90 5.47 -2.84
CA ARG A 18 12.84 6.25 -3.49
C ARG A 18 12.90 6.17 -5.02
N TYR A 19 14.10 6.21 -5.60
CA TYR A 19 14.27 6.28 -7.05
C TYR A 19 14.53 4.91 -7.68
N CYS A 20 13.88 4.67 -8.83
CA CYS A 20 14.05 3.49 -9.69
C CYS A 20 15.40 3.51 -10.44
N LYS A 21 16.51 3.34 -9.72
CA LYS A 21 17.87 3.43 -10.28
C LYS A 21 18.41 2.12 -10.86
N ASN A 22 17.94 0.97 -10.37
CA ASN A 22 18.45 -0.34 -10.73
C ASN A 22 17.46 -1.08 -11.64
N LYS A 23 17.95 -2.10 -12.36
CA LYS A 23 17.09 -3.03 -13.10
C LYS A 23 16.13 -3.75 -12.14
N PRO A 24 14.90 -4.10 -12.58
CA PRO A 24 13.96 -4.86 -11.78
C PRO A 24 14.55 -6.18 -11.27
N TYR A 25 14.39 -6.46 -9.98
CA TYR A 25 14.97 -7.63 -9.31
C TYR A 25 13.88 -8.44 -8.57
N PRO A 26 13.03 -9.19 -9.29
CA PRO A 26 11.91 -9.90 -8.70
C PRO A 26 12.35 -11.14 -7.90
N LYS A 27 11.48 -11.60 -6.99
CA LYS A 27 11.60 -12.91 -6.35
C LYS A 27 11.61 -13.98 -7.46
N SER A 28 12.72 -14.71 -7.59
CA SER A 28 12.99 -15.60 -8.71
C SER A 28 13.80 -16.82 -8.27
N ARG A 29 14.06 -17.74 -9.20
CA ARG A 29 14.95 -18.90 -8.95
C ARG A 29 16.38 -18.50 -8.58
N PHE A 30 16.80 -17.28 -8.94
CA PHE A 30 18.11 -16.73 -8.59
C PHE A 30 18.07 -15.95 -7.26
N CYS A 31 16.92 -15.37 -6.90
CA CYS A 31 16.71 -14.56 -5.68
C CYS A 31 15.95 -15.38 -4.61
N ARG A 32 16.64 -16.32 -3.94
CA ARG A 32 15.98 -17.36 -3.12
C ARG A 32 15.62 -16.97 -1.68
N GLY A 33 16.10 -15.84 -1.17
CA GLY A 33 15.90 -15.38 0.21
C GLY A 33 15.06 -14.11 0.37
N VAL A 34 14.24 -13.76 -0.64
CA VAL A 34 13.44 -12.52 -0.60
C VAL A 34 12.28 -12.69 0.40
N PRO A 35 12.18 -11.83 1.44
CA PRO A 35 11.09 -11.90 2.41
C PRO A 35 9.75 -11.60 1.75
N ASP A 36 8.67 -12.11 2.33
CA ASP A 36 7.33 -11.83 1.84
C ASP A 36 6.93 -10.38 2.11
N ALA A 37 6.13 -9.80 1.20
CA ALA A 37 5.68 -8.42 1.28
C ALA A 37 4.82 -8.18 2.53
N LYS A 38 4.91 -6.97 3.10
CA LYS A 38 4.14 -6.60 4.29
C LYS A 38 2.63 -6.53 4.00
N ILE A 39 2.25 -6.00 2.84
CA ILE A 39 0.87 -5.99 2.36
C ILE A 39 0.45 -7.40 1.94
N ARG A 40 -0.60 -7.92 2.57
CA ARG A 40 -1.17 -9.25 2.26
C ARG A 40 -2.59 -9.18 1.70
N ILE A 41 -3.29 -8.09 1.97
CA ILE A 41 -4.70 -7.90 1.59
C ILE A 41 -4.77 -6.70 0.67
N PHE A 42 -5.17 -6.94 -0.58
CA PHE A 42 -5.26 -5.89 -1.60
C PHE A 42 -6.68 -5.32 -1.72
N ASP A 43 -7.71 -6.14 -1.51
CA ASP A 43 -9.12 -5.73 -1.58
C ASP A 43 -9.74 -5.58 -0.19
N LEU A 44 -10.57 -4.54 -0.01
CA LEU A 44 -11.23 -4.17 1.24
C LEU A 44 -12.65 -3.66 0.99
N GLY A 45 -13.43 -3.61 2.07
CA GLY A 45 -14.86 -3.27 2.00
C GLY A 45 -15.67 -4.40 1.36
N ARG A 46 -16.68 -4.03 0.58
CA ARG A 46 -17.67 -4.96 0.03
C ARG A 46 -17.22 -5.58 -1.31
N LYS A 47 -16.32 -6.56 -1.24
CA LYS A 47 -15.73 -7.25 -2.41
C LYS A 47 -16.71 -7.95 -3.35
N LYS A 48 -17.89 -8.32 -2.83
CA LYS A 48 -18.95 -9.01 -3.57
C LYS A 48 -20.01 -8.05 -4.13
N ALA A 49 -19.82 -6.74 -3.98
CA ALA A 49 -20.74 -5.75 -4.54
C ALA A 49 -20.81 -5.91 -6.06
N LYS A 50 -22.02 -5.77 -6.62
CA LYS A 50 -22.20 -5.73 -8.08
C LYS A 50 -21.68 -4.41 -8.64
N VAL A 51 -21.35 -4.41 -9.94
CA VAL A 51 -20.81 -3.23 -10.64
C VAL A 51 -21.79 -2.05 -10.58
N ASP A 52 -23.10 -2.32 -10.57
CA ASP A 52 -24.14 -1.28 -10.56
C ASP A 52 -24.34 -0.61 -9.18
N GLU A 53 -23.78 -1.17 -8.10
CA GLU A 53 -24.00 -0.68 -6.73
C GLU A 53 -23.13 0.53 -6.37
N PHE A 54 -21.97 0.70 -7.02
CA PHE A 54 -21.04 1.79 -6.76
C PHE A 54 -20.81 2.61 -8.04
N PRO A 55 -21.53 3.74 -8.23
CA PRO A 55 -21.43 4.54 -9.45
C PRO A 55 -20.14 5.39 -9.52
N LEU A 56 -19.48 5.63 -8.38
CA LEU A 56 -18.29 6.48 -8.30
C LEU A 56 -17.01 5.63 -8.22
N CYS A 57 -16.03 5.97 -9.06
CA CYS A 57 -14.70 5.37 -9.01
C CYS A 57 -13.62 6.46 -8.87
N GLY A 58 -12.98 6.52 -7.71
CA GLY A 58 -11.84 7.40 -7.45
C GLY A 58 -10.51 6.64 -7.55
N HIS A 59 -9.48 7.30 -8.08
CA HIS A 59 -8.13 6.74 -8.18
C HIS A 59 -7.10 7.65 -7.52
N MET A 60 -6.20 7.04 -6.74
CA MET A 60 -4.99 7.69 -6.26
C MET A 60 -3.88 7.35 -7.24
N VAL A 61 -3.30 8.39 -7.85
CA VAL A 61 -2.24 8.28 -8.85
C VAL A 61 -1.00 8.99 -8.29
N SER A 62 0.19 8.43 -8.53
CA SER A 62 1.45 9.11 -8.20
C SER A 62 1.89 9.93 -9.41
N ASP A 63 2.31 11.16 -9.16
CA ASP A 63 2.83 12.09 -10.17
C ASP A 63 4.34 11.96 -10.36
N GLU A 64 5.02 11.14 -9.54
CA GLU A 64 6.46 10.92 -9.60
C GLU A 64 6.81 9.47 -9.98
N TYR A 65 7.94 9.30 -10.68
CA TYR A 65 8.49 7.97 -10.96
C TYR A 65 9.35 7.49 -9.78
N GLU A 66 8.72 6.78 -8.84
CA GLU A 66 9.32 6.35 -7.59
C GLU A 66 9.01 4.88 -7.25
N GLN A 67 9.75 4.33 -6.28
CA GLN A 67 9.48 3.01 -5.69
C GLN A 67 8.72 3.16 -4.38
N LEU A 68 7.48 2.66 -4.37
CA LEU A 68 6.68 2.57 -3.17
C LEU A 68 7.01 1.28 -2.40
N SER A 69 7.39 1.43 -1.14
CA SER A 69 7.69 0.28 -0.27
C SER A 69 6.42 -0.50 0.12
N SER A 70 6.56 -1.81 0.36
CA SER A 70 5.44 -2.65 0.80
C SER A 70 4.80 -2.19 2.12
N GLU A 71 5.59 -1.55 2.98
CA GLU A 71 5.17 -1.00 4.26
C GLU A 71 4.38 0.30 4.08
N ALA A 72 4.80 1.15 3.13
CA ALA A 72 4.05 2.35 2.78
C ALA A 72 2.68 1.98 2.19
N LEU A 73 2.63 0.96 1.32
CA LEU A 73 1.37 0.46 0.77
C LEU A 73 0.44 -0.12 1.86
N GLU A 74 0.97 -0.89 2.80
CA GLU A 74 0.17 -1.41 3.92
C GLU A 74 -0.31 -0.29 4.85
N ALA A 75 0.53 0.71 5.13
CA ALA A 75 0.13 1.88 5.94
C ALA A 75 -0.97 2.69 5.25
N ALA A 76 -0.82 2.98 3.96
CA ALA A 76 -1.82 3.67 3.15
C ALA A 76 -3.15 2.90 3.13
N ARG A 77 -3.08 1.58 2.96
CA ARG A 77 -4.23 0.69 3.00
C ARG A 77 -4.97 0.76 4.35
N ILE A 78 -4.25 0.65 5.47
CA ILE A 78 -4.85 0.72 6.82
C ILE A 78 -5.49 2.10 7.04
N CYS A 79 -4.79 3.17 6.66
CA CYS A 79 -5.25 4.55 6.81
C CYS A 79 -6.56 4.79 6.05
N ALA A 80 -6.57 4.46 4.75
CA ALA A 80 -7.75 4.61 3.90
C ALA A 80 -8.93 3.79 4.44
N ASN A 81 -8.70 2.54 4.83
CA ASN A 81 -9.76 1.69 5.38
C ASN A 81 -10.33 2.22 6.70
N LYS A 82 -9.47 2.69 7.61
CA LYS A 82 -9.92 3.25 8.90
C LYS A 82 -10.81 4.48 8.68
N TYR A 83 -10.42 5.36 7.76
CA TYR A 83 -11.21 6.53 7.42
C TYR A 83 -12.56 6.16 6.79
N MET A 84 -12.56 5.29 5.79
CA MET A 84 -13.79 4.91 5.08
C MET A 84 -14.77 4.14 5.95
N VAL A 85 -14.28 3.25 6.84
CA VAL A 85 -15.13 2.56 7.81
C VAL A 85 -15.80 3.54 8.77
N LYS A 86 -15.08 4.59 9.20
CA LYS A 86 -15.64 5.64 10.08
C LYS A 86 -16.68 6.50 9.36
N SER A 87 -16.43 6.86 8.10
CA SER A 87 -17.26 7.84 7.37
C SER A 87 -18.46 7.22 6.65
N CYS A 88 -18.30 6.04 6.03
CA CYS A 88 -19.31 5.43 5.16
C CYS A 88 -19.79 4.05 5.64
N GLY A 89 -19.18 3.50 6.71
CA GLY A 89 -19.42 2.13 7.16
C GLY A 89 -18.70 1.09 6.29
N LYS A 90 -18.60 -0.14 6.79
CA LYS A 90 -17.81 -1.22 6.16
C LYS A 90 -18.36 -1.67 4.80
N ASP A 91 -19.66 -1.53 4.59
CA ASP A 91 -20.35 -1.97 3.36
C ASP A 91 -20.55 -0.86 2.34
N GLY A 92 -20.20 0.39 2.69
CA GLY A 92 -20.40 1.57 1.85
C GLY A 92 -19.28 1.82 0.83
N PHE A 93 -18.26 0.97 0.75
CA PHE A 93 -17.14 1.15 -0.19
C PHE A 93 -16.51 -0.16 -0.65
N HIS A 94 -15.78 -0.07 -1.76
CA HIS A 94 -14.85 -1.10 -2.24
C HIS A 94 -13.52 -0.42 -2.58
N ILE A 95 -12.44 -0.83 -1.90
CA ILE A 95 -11.09 -0.31 -2.15
C ILE A 95 -10.20 -1.46 -2.59
N ARG A 96 -9.42 -1.22 -3.65
CA ARG A 96 -8.41 -2.14 -4.16
C ARG A 96 -7.07 -1.42 -4.30
N VAL A 97 -6.03 -1.97 -3.66
CA VAL A 97 -4.65 -1.60 -3.93
C VAL A 97 -4.23 -2.25 -5.26
N ARG A 98 -3.87 -1.43 -6.24
CA ARG A 98 -3.53 -1.89 -7.60
C ARG A 98 -2.07 -2.31 -7.76
N LEU A 99 -1.18 -1.76 -6.94
CA LEU A 99 0.25 -2.00 -7.02
C LEU A 99 0.65 -3.25 -6.22
N HIS A 100 1.53 -4.07 -6.81
CA HIS A 100 2.17 -5.20 -6.14
C HIS A 100 3.65 -4.89 -5.95
N PRO A 101 4.16 -4.94 -4.70
CA PRO A 101 5.57 -4.76 -4.40
C PRO A 101 6.43 -6.00 -4.72
#